data_AF-A0A224AAI0-F1
#
_entry.id   AF-A0A224AAI0-F1
#
_cell.length_a   1.000
_cell.length_b   1.000
_cell.length_c   1.000
_cell.angle_alpha   90.00
_cell.angle_beta   90.00
_cell.angle_gamma   90.00
#
_symmetry.space_group_name_H-M   'P 1'
#
loop_
_entity.id
_entity.type
_entity.pdbx_description
1 polymer ?
#
loop_
_entity_poly.entity_id
_entity_poly.type
_entity_poly.pdbx_seq_one_letter_code
_entity_poly.pdbx_strand_id
1 'polypeptide(L)'
;MVIPIFLLTLLLLLFVSFISAKKQLLPALLLLEALVLNALLLSLFFLSKSESSLFIFILLLTLGVCEAGLALSLLLSYIKVSGSDYINSNS
;
A
#
# COMPACT_ATOMS: atom_id res chain seq x y z
N MET A 1 0.14 18.44 -15.68
CA MET A 1 0.04 18.95 -14.30
C MET A 1 -1.19 18.41 -13.57
N VAL A 2 -2.33 18.24 -14.26
CA VAL A 2 -3.56 17.68 -13.66
C VAL A 2 -3.40 16.24 -13.14
N ILE A 3 -2.72 15.37 -13.89
CA ILE A 3 -2.52 13.95 -13.54
C ILE A 3 -1.84 13.74 -12.17
N PRO A 4 -0.66 14.34 -11.87
CA PRO A 4 -0.03 14.16 -10.55
C PRO A 4 -0.87 14.77 -9.42
N ILE A 5 -1.62 15.85 -9.68
CA ILE A 5 -2.54 16.43 -8.68
C ILE A 5 -3.66 15.46 -8.36
N PHE A 6 -4.27 14.84 -9.38
CA PHE A 6 -5.29 13.82 -9.18
C PHE A 6 -4.76 12.62 -8.39
N LEU A 7 -3.58 12.10 -8.76
CA LEU A 7 -2.93 11.01 -8.02
C LEU A 7 -2.65 11.38 -6.55
N LEU A 8 -2.24 12.63 -6.28
CA LEU A 8 -1.98 13.11 -4.93
C LEU A 8 -3.27 13.24 -4.11
N THR A 9 -4.37 13.70 -4.73
CA THR A 9 -5.69 13.71 -4.07
C THR A 9 -6.19 12.29 -3.76
N LEU A 10 -5.95 11.34 -4.66
CA LEU A 10 -6.34 9.95 -4.46
C LEU A 10 -5.51 9.27 -3.37
N LEU A 11 -4.21 9.58 -3.29
CA LEU A 11 -3.34 9.13 -2.20
C LEU A 11 -3.86 9.58 -0.84
N LEU A 12 -4.26 10.85 -0.72
CA LEU A 12 -4.85 11.39 0.52
C LEU A 12 -6.15 10.69 0.89
N LEU A 13 -7.03 10.45 -0.09
CA LEU A 13 -8.30 9.74 0.14
C LEU A 13 -8.04 8.30 0.63
N LEU A 14 -7.15 7.57 -0.04
CA LEU A 14 -6.78 6.20 0.35
C LEU A 14 -6.18 6.15 1.76
N PHE A 15 -5.36 7.15 2.12
CA PHE A 15 -4.78 7.22 3.46
C PHE A 15 -5.85 7.41 4.55
N VAL A 16 -6.85 8.27 4.30
CA VAL A 16 -8.00 8.44 5.21
C VAL A 16 -8.83 7.14 5.32
N SER A 17 -9.06 6.46 4.19
CA SER A 17 -9.72 5.15 4.18
C SER A 17 -8.95 4.10 4.97
N PHE A 18 -7.61 4.08 4.85
CA PHE A 18 -6.75 3.16 5.60
C PHE A 18 -6.86 3.38 7.12
N ILE A 19 -6.87 4.64 7.57
CA ILE A 19 -7.07 4.97 8.99
C ILE A 19 -8.44 4.49 9.49
N SER A 20 -9.45 4.43 8.64
CA SER A 20 -10.80 3.97 8.99
C SER A 20 -10.90 2.44 9.07
N ALA A 21 -10.01 1.71 8.38
CA ALA A 21 -10.06 0.25 8.24
C ALA A 21 -9.35 -0.54 9.36
N LYS A 22 -9.07 0.05 10.53
CA LYS A 22 -8.24 -0.58 11.58
C LYS A 22 -8.80 -1.88 12.18
N LYS A 23 -10.10 -2.16 12.02
CA LYS A 23 -10.77 -3.27 12.73
C LYS A 23 -10.54 -4.64 12.08
N GLN A 24 -10.31 -4.68 10.78
CA GLN A 24 -10.13 -5.91 10.02
C GLN A 24 -8.81 -5.80 9.26
N LEU A 25 -7.94 -6.80 9.43
CA LEU A 25 -6.60 -6.79 8.84
C LEU A 25 -6.63 -6.87 7.31
N LEU A 26 -7.52 -7.68 6.74
CA LEU A 26 -7.59 -7.90 5.30
C LEU A 26 -7.93 -6.63 4.49
N PRO A 27 -8.99 -5.86 4.79
CA PRO A 27 -9.26 -4.61 4.08
C PRO A 27 -8.18 -3.54 4.35
N ALA A 28 -7.54 -3.54 5.53
CA ALA A 28 -6.40 -2.66 5.79
C ALA A 28 -5.21 -3.00 4.88
N LEU A 29 -4.89 -4.29 4.69
CA LEU A 29 -3.84 -4.73 3.75
C LEU A 29 -4.14 -4.30 2.31
N LEU A 30 -5.39 -4.48 1.87
CA LEU A 30 -5.80 -4.16 0.50
C LEU A 30 -5.74 -2.64 0.22
N LEU A 31 -6.10 -1.81 1.22
CA LEU A 31 -5.93 -0.36 1.14
C LEU A 31 -4.45 0.05 1.15
N LEU A 32 -3.59 -0.67 1.87
CA LEU A 32 -2.15 -0.43 1.87
C LEU A 32 -1.51 -0.75 0.50
N GLU A 33 -1.92 -1.85 -0.13
CA GLU A 33 -1.46 -2.19 -1.49
C GLU A 33 -1.88 -1.12 -2.51
N ALA A 34 -3.12 -0.61 -2.42
CA ALA A 34 -3.59 0.48 -3.24
C ALA A 34 -2.80 1.80 -3.02
N LEU A 35 -2.36 2.07 -1.79
CA LEU A 35 -1.47 3.19 -1.44
C LEU A 35 -0.10 3.04 -2.11
N VAL A 36 0.52 1.86 -1.98
CA VAL A 36 1.84 1.57 -2.58
C VAL A 36 1.79 1.66 -4.10
N LEU A 37 0.76 1.12 -4.75
CA LEU A 37 0.56 1.22 -6.19
C LEU A 37 0.42 2.68 -6.67
N ASN A 38 -0.32 3.51 -5.94
CA ASN A 38 -0.45 4.94 -6.29
C ASN A 38 0.85 5.71 -6.11
N ALA A 39 1.60 5.42 -5.04
CA ALA A 39 2.94 6.00 -4.86
C ALA A 39 3.90 5.58 -5.99
N LEU A 40 3.80 4.33 -6.45
CA LEU A 40 4.61 3.80 -7.54
C LEU A 40 4.27 4.46 -8.88
N LEU A 41 2.98 4.70 -9.18
CA LEU A 41 2.55 5.50 -10.35
C LEU A 41 3.07 6.95 -10.29
N LEU A 42 3.03 7.56 -9.11
CA LEU A 42 3.57 8.91 -8.91
C LEU A 42 5.08 8.94 -9.15
N SER A 43 5.80 7.92 -8.66
CA SER A 43 7.25 7.79 -8.90
C SER A 43 7.56 7.66 -10.40
N LEU A 44 6.81 6.86 -11.15
CA LEU A 44 6.99 6.72 -12.60
C LEU A 44 6.75 8.05 -13.34
N PHE A 45 5.75 8.83 -12.91
CA PHE A 45 5.51 10.15 -13.48
C PHE A 45 6.66 11.12 -13.21
N PHE A 46 7.26 11.09 -12.01
CA PHE A 46 8.42 11.93 -11.70
C PHE A 46 9.67 11.49 -12.46
N LEU A 47 9.98 10.19 -12.50
CA LEU A 47 11.16 9.67 -13.19
C LEU A 47 11.11 9.93 -14.70
N SER A 48 9.92 9.83 -15.31
CA SER A 48 9.73 10.17 -16.72
C SER A 48 9.91 11.66 -17.02
N LYS A 49 9.69 12.54 -16.03
CA LYS A 49 9.92 13.99 -16.16
C LYS A 49 11.38 14.37 -15.97
N SER A 50 12.13 13.62 -15.16
CA SER A 50 13.56 13.87 -14.92
C SER A 50 14.49 13.16 -15.90
N GLU A 51 13.98 12.49 -16.94
CA GLU A 51 14.76 11.68 -17.91
C GLU A 51 15.75 10.73 -17.20
N SER A 52 15.37 10.26 -16.01
CA SER A 52 16.22 9.43 -15.15
C SER A 52 16.02 7.96 -15.48
N SER A 53 17.07 7.15 -15.30
CA SER A 53 17.00 5.71 -15.49
C SER A 53 15.90 5.08 -14.63
N LEU A 54 15.11 4.18 -15.23
CA LEU A 54 14.03 3.42 -14.57
C LEU A 54 14.50 2.43 -13.47
N PHE A 55 15.81 2.36 -13.21
CA PHE A 55 16.37 1.44 -12.20
C PHE A 55 15.77 1.67 -10.80
N ILE A 56 15.62 2.94 -10.38
CA ILE A 56 15.03 3.29 -9.08
C ILE A 56 13.56 2.83 -9.00
N PHE A 57 12.82 2.93 -10.12
CA PHE A 57 11.44 2.47 -10.19
C PHE A 57 11.33 0.95 -10.01
N ILE A 58 12.19 0.18 -10.70
CA ILE A 58 12.22 -1.28 -10.57
C ILE A 58 12.61 -1.70 -9.16
N LEU A 59 13.58 -1.01 -8.54
CA LEU A 59 13.96 -1.25 -7.15
C LEU A 59 12.78 -1.02 -6.19
N LEU A 60 12.08 0.11 -6.31
CA LEU A 60 10.86 0.40 -5.53
C LEU A 60 9.77 -0.66 -5.75
N LEU A 61 9.56 -1.10 -6.98
CA LEU A 61 8.61 -2.17 -7.30
C LEU A 61 8.95 -3.48 -6.58
N THR A 62 10.21 -3.91 -6.61
CA THR A 62 10.62 -5.15 -5.94
C THR A 62 10.45 -5.08 -4.42
N LEU A 63 10.79 -3.95 -3.79
CA LEU A 63 10.57 -3.76 -2.36
C LEU A 63 9.08 -3.78 -2.01
N GLY A 64 8.23 -3.14 -2.80
CA GLY A 64 6.77 -3.15 -2.59
C GLY A 64 6.15 -4.55 -2.68
N VAL A 65 6.58 -5.37 -3.64
CA VAL A 65 6.11 -6.77 -3.76
C VAL A 65 6.59 -7.62 -2.57
N CYS A 66 7.83 -7.42 -2.12
CA CYS A 66 8.35 -8.12 -0.94
C CYS A 66 7.59 -7.74 0.34
N GLU A 67 7.27 -6.47 0.54
CA GLU A 67 6.48 -5.99 1.68
C GLU A 67 5.07 -6.60 1.66
N ALA A 68 4.41 -6.63 0.49
CA ALA A 68 3.10 -7.25 0.34
C ALA A 68 3.12 -8.75 0.70
N GLY A 69 4.15 -9.48 0.27
CA GLY A 69 4.34 -10.90 0.63
C GLY A 69 4.54 -11.11 2.13
N LEU A 70 5.34 -10.27 2.77
CA LEU A 70 5.55 -10.30 4.23
C LEU A 70 4.24 -9.99 4.98
N ALA A 71 3.49 -8.97 4.57
CA ALA A 71 2.22 -8.60 5.17
C ALA A 71 1.19 -9.73 5.09
N LEU A 72 1.11 -10.43 3.95
CA LEU A 72 0.22 -11.58 3.77
C LEU A 72 0.61 -12.78 4.66
N SER A 73 1.91 -13.03 4.80
CA SER A 73 2.41 -14.09 5.68
C SER A 73 2.06 -13.83 7.14
N LEU A 74 2.12 -12.57 7.59
CA LEU A 74 1.71 -12.15 8.92
C LEU A 74 0.21 -12.32 9.12
N LEU A 75 -0.61 -11.90 8.15
CA LEU A 75 -2.07 -12.08 8.19
C LEU A 75 -2.44 -13.55 8.34
N LEU A 76 -1.81 -14.44 7.55
CA LEU A 76 -2.05 -15.88 7.66
C LEU A 76 -1.66 -16.43 9.03
N SER A 77 -0.54 -15.96 9.60
CA SER A 77 -0.11 -16.37 10.94
C SER A 77 -1.08 -15.91 12.04
N TYR A 78 -1.63 -14.70 11.91
CA TYR A 78 -2.62 -14.17 12.84
C TYR A 78 -3.91 -14.99 12.81
N ILE A 79 -4.45 -15.25 11.61
CA ILE A 79 -5.67 -16.04 11.43
C ILE A 79 -5.54 -17.45 12.03
N LYS A 80 -4.36 -18.07 11.90
CA LYS A 80 -4.08 -19.38 12.51
C LYS A 80 -4.18 -19.39 14.04
N VAL A 81 -3.93 -18.26 14.70
CA VAL A 81 -3.95 -18.13 16.16
C VAL A 81 -5.28 -17.59 16.67
N SER A 82 -5.82 -16.53 16.06
CA SER A 82 -7.04 -15.85 16.49
C SER A 82 -8.32 -16.48 15.94
N GLY A 83 -8.23 -17.28 14.88
CA GLY A 83 -9.38 -17.83 14.16
C GLY A 83 -10.20 -16.79 13.38
N SER A 84 -9.81 -15.51 13.37
CA SER A 84 -10.48 -14.44 12.63
C SER A 84 -9.56 -13.28 12.27
N ASP A 85 -9.87 -12.58 11.18
CA ASP A 85 -9.12 -11.42 10.68
C ASP A 85 -9.39 -10.12 11.47
N TYR A 86 -10.25 -10.19 12.48
CA TYR A 86 -10.58 -9.06 13.34
C TYR A 86 -9.49 -8.83 14.37
N ILE A 87 -9.01 -7.60 14.45
CA ILE A 87 -8.20 -7.14 15.57
C ILE A 87 -9.16 -6.82 16.69
N ASN A 88 -9.41 -7.79 17.56
CA ASN A 88 -10.24 -7.58 18.74
C ASN A 88 -9.38 -6.95 19.83
N SER A 89 -9.66 -5.69 20.20
CA SER A 89 -8.95 -4.97 21.25
C SER A 89 -9.50 -5.27 22.66
N ASN A 90 -10.07 -6.46 22.88
CA ASN A 90 -10.51 -6.87 24.21
C ASN A 90 -9.36 -7.58 24.95
N SER A 91 -8.34 -6.77 25.24
CA SER A 91 -7.51 -6.79 26.45
C SER A 91 -6.97 -5.38 26.63
#